data_AF-A0A359I5Z4-F1
#
_entry.id   AF-A0A359I5Z4-F1
#
_cell.length_a   1.000
_cell.length_b   1.000
_cell.length_c   1.000
_cell.angle_alpha   90.00
_cell.angle_beta   90.00
_cell.angle_gamma   90.00
#
_symmetry.space_group_name_H-M   'P 1'
#
loop_
_entity.id
_entity.type
_entity.pdbx_description
1 polymer ?
#
loop_
_entity_poly.entity_id
_entity_poly.type
_entity_poly.pdbx_seq_one_letter_code
_entity_poly.pdbx_strand_id
1 'polypeptide(L)' 'KLDGTSKGGVVIGISDQFKIPVKYIGLGEGKEDIQIFHAKEFVKTLFGEAI' A
#
# COMPACT_ATOMS: atom_id res chain seq x y z
N LYS A 1 -2.27 8.18 1.29
CA LYS A 1 -3.66 7.95 0.87
C LYS A 1 -3.62 7.02 -0.33
N LEU A 2 -3.87 5.75 -0.07
CA LEU A 2 -3.81 4.67 -1.06
C LEU A 2 -5.14 4.54 -1.84
N ASP A 3 -6.15 5.27 -1.38
CA ASP A 3 -7.58 5.18 -1.65
C ASP A 3 -8.06 5.92 -2.90
N GLY A 4 -7.17 6.22 -3.84
CA GLY A 4 -7.60 6.87 -5.09
C GLY A 4 -6.57 7.72 -5.79
N THR A 5 -5.28 7.57 -5.50
CA THR A 5 -4.24 8.25 -6.27
C THR A 5 -3.20 7.25 -6.74
N SER A 6 -2.71 7.45 -7.97
CA SER A 6 -1.61 6.73 -8.66
C SER A 6 -0.25 6.78 -7.92
N LYS A 7 -0.28 7.02 -6.60
CA LYS A 7 0.83 7.16 -5.68
C LYS A 7 1.14 5.87 -4.92
N GLY A 8 0.43 4.76 -5.18
CA GLY A 8 0.74 3.45 -4.59
C GLY A 8 2.20 3.02 -4.82
N GLY A 9 2.80 3.41 -5.95
CA GLY A 9 4.21 3.14 -6.25
C GLY A 9 5.21 3.75 -5.26
N VAL A 10 4.85 4.80 -4.50
CA VAL A 10 5.77 5.40 -3.51
C VAL A 10 6.09 4.46 -2.36
N VAL A 11 5.15 3.58 -1.99
CA VAL A 11 5.33 2.60 -0.91
C VAL A 11 6.42 1.58 -1.29
N ILE A 12 6.52 1.24 -2.58
CA ILE A 12 7.55 0.33 -3.09
C ILE A 12 8.94 0.97 -2.93
N GLY A 13 9.10 2.24 -3.33
CA GLY A 13 10.37 2.95 -3.19
C GLY A 13 10.80 3.15 -1.73
N ILE A 14 9.86 3.50 -0.85
CA ILE A 14 10.14 3.65 0.59
C ILE A 14 10.54 2.30 1.20
N SER A 15 9.84 1.22 0.86
CA SER A 15 10.16 -0.12 1.34
C SER A 15 11.57 -0.56 0.90
N ASP A 16 11.96 -0.26 -0.34
CA ASP A 16 13.30 -0.58 -0.86
C ASP A 16 14.40 0.24 -0.17
N GLN A 17 14.19 1.56 -0.02
CA GLN A 17 15.18 2.45 0.58
C GLN A 17 15.40 2.23 2.07
N PHE A 18 14.32 2.04 2.83
CA PHE A 18 14.40 1.98 4.29
C PHE A 18 14.57 0.55 4.82
N LYS A 19 14.25 -0.48 4.03
CA LYS A 19 14.24 -1.90 4.45
C LYS A 19 13.43 -2.17 5.72
N ILE A 20 12.52 -1.26 6.08
CA ILE A 20 11.65 -1.37 7.24
C ILE A 20 10.27 -1.83 6.75
N PRO A 21 9.66 -2.85 7.39
CA PRO A 21 8.34 -3.32 6.98
C PRO A 21 7.28 -2.26 7.28
N VAL A 22 6.50 -1.91 6.25
CA VAL A 22 5.27 -1.13 6.42
C VAL A 22 4.27 -1.99 7.20
N LYS A 23 3.72 -1.46 8.30
CA LYS A 23 2.83 -2.21 9.20
C LYS A 23 1.35 -1.90 8.99
N TYR A 24 1.03 -0.63 8.70
CA TYR A 24 -0.35 -0.16 8.53
C TYR A 24 -0.46 0.78 7.33
N ILE A 25 -1.62 0.80 6.70
CA ILE A 25 -1.98 1.72 5.62
C ILE A 25 -3.34 2.36 5.88
N GLY A 26 -3.46 3.63 5.52
CA GLY A 26 -4.73 4.36 5.52
C GLY A 26 -5.35 4.33 4.13
N LEU A 27 -6.60 3.83 4.06
CA LEU A 27 -7.43 3.72 2.87
C LEU A 27 -8.59 4.74 2.85
N GLY A 28 -8.51 5.80 3.66
CA GLY A 28 -9.55 6.80 3.75
C GLY A 28 -9.26 7.84 4.83
N GLU A 29 -10.31 8.51 5.29
CA GLU A 29 -10.24 9.61 6.26
C GLU A 29 -10.82 9.23 7.63
N GLY A 30 -11.61 8.15 7.69
CA GLY A 30 -12.17 7.60 8.90
C GLY A 30 -11.11 6.95 9.78
N LYS A 31 -11.41 6.83 11.07
CA LYS A 31 -10.54 6.11 12.01
C LYS A 31 -10.54 4.60 11.73
N GLU A 32 -11.64 4.11 11.15
CA GLU A 32 -11.78 2.73 10.70
C GLU A 32 -11.03 2.40 9.40
N ASP A 33 -10.56 3.41 8.67
CA ASP A 33 -9.90 3.21 7.36
C ASP A 33 -8.41 2.82 7.48
N ILE A 34 -7.96 2.48 8.69
CA ILE A 34 -6.60 1.97 8.95
C ILE A 34 -6.64 0.44 8.86
N GLN A 35 -5.85 -0.11 7.96
CA GLN A 35 -5.72 -1.55 7.76
C GLN A 35 -4.29 -2.02 7.95
N ILE A 36 -4.12 -3.31 8.26
CA ILE A 36 -2.80 -3.97 8.26
C ILE A 36 -2.28 -3.99 6.83
N PHE A 37 -1.00 -3.65 6.65
CA PHE A 37 -0.38 -3.67 5.34
C PHE A 37 0.01 -5.09 4.95
N HIS A 38 -0.60 -5.60 3.87
CA HIS A 38 -0.24 -6.86 3.23
C HIS A 38 0.45 -6.58 1.88
N ALA A 39 1.78 -6.70 1.85
CA ALA A 39 2.58 -6.38 0.65
C ALA A 39 2.13 -7.17 -0.60
N LYS A 40 1.79 -8.45 -0.44
CA LYS A 40 1.32 -9.29 -1.56
C LYS A 40 0.00 -8.80 -2.15
N GLU A 41 -0.97 -8.50 -1.29
CA GLU A 41 -2.27 -7.99 -1.73
C GLU A 41 -2.15 -6.59 -2.32
N PHE A 42 -1.29 -5.75 -1.73
CA PHE A 42 -1.01 -4.42 -2.24
C PHE A 42 -0.45 -4.45 -3.67
N VAL A 43 0.55 -5.30 -3.93
CA VAL A 43 1.12 -5.48 -5.27
C VAL A 43 0.07 -6.08 -6.23
N LYS A 44 -0.73 -7.06 -5.78
CA LYS A 44 -1.82 -7.65 -6.58
C LYS A 44 -2.85 -6.59 -7.01
N THR A 45 -3.25 -5.71 -6.10
CA THR A 45 -4.18 -4.61 -6.41
C THR A 45 -3.55 -3.56 -7.31
N LEU A 46 -2.25 -3.29 -7.16
CA LEU A 46 -1.54 -2.26 -7.91
C LEU A 46 -1.30 -2.65 -9.38
N PHE A 47 -0.98 -3.92 -9.65
CA PHE A 47 -0.64 -4.41 -10.99
C PHE A 47 -1.71 -5.30 -11.63
N GLY A 48 -2.81 -5.59 -10.92
CA GLY A 48 -3.82 -6.56 -11.35
C GLY A 48 -3.31 -8.01 -11.27
N GLU A 49 -4.19 -8.98 -11.52
CA GLU A 49 -3.72 -10.34 -11.82
C GLU A 49 -2.99 -10.31 -13.16
N ALA A 50 -1.66 -10.51 -13.13
CA ALA A 50 -0.92 -10.87 -14.32
C ALA A 50 -1.44 -12.24 -14.78
N ILE A 51 -2.10 -12.25 -15.93
CA ILE A 51 -2.48 -13.46 -16.67
C ILE A 51 -1.21 -14.20 -17.11
#